data_AF-A0A7Y4WYE2-F1
#
_entry.id   AF-A0A7Y4WYE2-F1
#
_cell.length_a   1.000
_cell.length_b   1.000
_cell.length_c   1.000
_cell.angle_alpha   90.00
_cell.angle_beta   90.00
_cell.angle_gamma   90.00
#
_symmetry.space_group_name_H-M   'P 1'
#
loop_
_entity.id
_entity.type
_entity.pdbx_description
1 polymer ?
#
loop_
_entity_poly.entity_id
_entity_poly.type
_entity_poly.pdbx_seq_one_letter_code
_entity_poly.pdbx_strand_id
1 'polypeptide(L)'
;MFLRAFVVLAATLTLISNGFGYDGDGFFLLPSEPLIRIGLSTNAGSVSITTGDSSLVAYSPEEPSKLLAANRVSVSARAYRPPEVENYRFEIQNIATSDEANDIAKEVREATAGSALVSIDTATNTWKVWIGGVFETAEEADAFKASLAEKGFEDAVKVIEKKQVISEDALALSQQVRTAGKSQVRSLIKPTGDTQAMIGPPSVDPNLREVIVNGPSEVAKYASLKSVSFGSMNERSNPVRLNGKAYRGKIEVFVNARGSLTVVNVVSLEDYLLGVVPAELGLPQLEAQKAQAIAARTYAVANINGYGAQGFDMVPTVWSQVYKGVSIETAMGTRAVRETTGMIATYKGKPIMAYFTSTCGGRTENSENIFDTAEPYLRGVECSLEGHKHFDPFTIKTTRQPAKLRDDANLELVRWMSLLAVNGFSLVTNQMTDEWFEESPTQGEMSNWLNQLAVKFGKTFPNVNKDSAKPVELAQILAGFVYTPGAPDTLLSDSDVNYHLSFDDAAEIPKDRRADIAMLLRDGYFTLHADLTLKPNRPFSRAKMLRLIRQIYAKKGWAPTP
;
A
#
# COMPACT_ATOMS: atom_id res chain seq x y z
N MET A 1 14.89 12.68 18.46
CA MET A 1 13.99 11.51 18.48
C MET A 1 14.62 10.22 17.93
N PHE A 2 15.92 10.22 17.59
CA PHE A 2 16.67 9.05 17.05
C PHE A 2 17.43 8.22 18.10
N LEU A 3 17.42 8.62 19.39
CA LEU A 3 18.33 8.03 20.38
C LEU A 3 17.75 6.87 21.21
N ARG A 4 16.44 6.56 21.09
CA ARG A 4 15.80 5.46 21.85
C ARG A 4 15.68 4.13 21.11
N ALA A 5 15.98 4.10 19.81
CA ALA A 5 16.06 2.85 19.03
C ALA A 5 17.30 2.01 19.37
N PHE A 6 18.32 2.60 20.00
CA PHE A 6 19.56 1.91 20.35
C PHE A 6 19.45 1.04 21.61
N VAL A 7 18.52 1.32 22.53
CA VAL A 7 18.48 0.64 23.83
C VAL A 7 17.68 -0.67 23.79
N VAL A 8 16.70 -0.79 22.89
CA VAL A 8 15.93 -2.05 22.74
C VAL A 8 16.65 -3.06 21.83
N LEU A 9 17.55 -2.62 20.96
CA LEU A 9 18.41 -3.50 20.15
C LEU A 9 19.43 -4.28 21.01
N ALA A 10 19.76 -3.78 22.21
CA ALA A 10 20.73 -4.42 23.09
C ALA A 10 20.13 -5.60 23.88
N ALA A 11 18.83 -5.60 24.17
CA ALA A 11 18.21 -6.62 25.03
C ALA A 11 17.79 -7.91 24.30
N THR A 12 17.56 -7.84 22.98
CA THR A 12 17.36 -9.03 22.12
C THR A 12 18.64 -9.57 21.49
N LEU A 13 19.79 -8.91 21.69
CA LEU A 13 21.10 -9.39 21.20
C LEU A 13 21.87 -10.26 22.21
N THR A 14 21.37 -10.43 23.44
CA THR A 14 22.07 -11.17 24.51
C THR A 14 21.84 -12.69 24.48
N LEU A 15 21.45 -13.26 23.32
CA LEU A 15 21.27 -14.70 23.13
C LEU A 15 21.82 -15.25 21.79
N ILE A 16 22.68 -14.50 21.09
CA ILE A 16 23.36 -14.99 19.87
C ILE A 16 24.88 -14.80 20.03
N SER A 17 25.48 -15.46 21.03
CA SER A 17 26.93 -15.50 21.19
C SER A 17 27.49 -16.92 21.31
N ASN A 18 26.83 -17.92 20.75
CA ASN A 18 27.39 -19.27 20.61
C ASN A 18 26.78 -19.99 19.40
N GLY A 19 27.60 -20.26 18.38
CA GLY A 19 27.26 -21.16 17.26
C GLY A 19 27.26 -20.50 15.88
N PHE A 20 28.39 -19.94 15.43
CA PHE A 20 28.56 -19.56 14.03
C PHE A 20 29.35 -20.65 13.29
N GLY A 21 28.73 -21.26 12.28
CA GLY A 21 29.36 -22.24 11.39
C GLY A 21 29.62 -21.61 10.02
N TYR A 22 30.83 -21.81 9.50
CA TYR A 22 31.14 -21.60 8.09
C TYR A 22 31.05 -22.95 7.37
N ASP A 23 30.60 -22.96 6.12
CA ASP A 23 30.81 -24.13 5.26
C ASP A 23 32.31 -24.23 4.88
N GLY A 24 32.74 -25.40 4.40
CA GLY A 24 34.11 -25.67 3.95
C GLY A 24 34.64 -24.67 2.89
N ASP A 25 33.74 -23.95 2.21
CA ASP A 25 34.04 -22.91 1.22
C ASP A 25 33.95 -21.47 1.76
N GLY A 26 33.76 -21.28 3.08
CA GLY A 26 33.81 -19.95 3.72
C GLY A 26 32.51 -19.14 3.68
N PHE A 27 31.38 -19.74 3.28
CA PHE A 27 30.06 -19.12 3.37
C PHE A 27 29.47 -19.20 4.77
N PHE A 28 28.74 -18.17 5.18
CA PHE A 28 28.09 -18.13 6.48
C PHE A 28 26.78 -18.94 6.44
N LEU A 29 26.60 -19.81 7.42
CA LEU A 29 25.39 -20.59 7.60
C LEU A 29 24.51 -19.99 8.69
N LEU A 30 23.20 -19.94 8.44
CA LEU A 30 22.22 -19.58 9.47
C LEU A 30 22.27 -20.58 10.63
N PRO A 31 22.22 -20.10 11.89
CA PRO A 31 22.24 -20.98 13.06
C PRO A 31 20.95 -21.79 13.22
N SER A 32 19.83 -21.29 12.68
CA SER A 32 18.53 -21.95 12.65
C SER A 32 17.68 -21.39 11.52
N GLU A 33 16.77 -22.20 10.98
CA GLU A 33 15.84 -21.76 9.93
C GLU A 33 14.71 -20.87 10.51
N PRO A 34 14.58 -19.60 10.10
CA PRO A 34 13.51 -18.75 10.56
C PRO A 34 12.20 -19.02 9.79
N LEU A 35 11.07 -18.63 10.41
CA LEU A 35 9.81 -18.48 9.69
C LEU A 35 9.76 -17.13 8.99
N ILE A 36 9.22 -17.12 7.79
CA ILE A 36 8.99 -15.93 6.98
C ILE A 36 7.50 -15.69 6.84
N ARG A 37 7.09 -14.43 7.01
CA ARG A 37 5.69 -14.00 6.95
C ARG A 37 5.44 -13.14 5.72
N ILE A 38 4.70 -13.67 4.74
CA ILE A 38 4.45 -13.00 3.46
C ILE A 38 3.03 -12.44 3.42
N GLY A 39 2.88 -11.12 3.33
CA GLY A 39 1.59 -10.45 3.19
C GLY A 39 0.97 -10.68 1.81
N LEU A 40 0.17 -11.73 1.66
CA LEU A 40 -0.46 -12.11 0.39
C LEU A 40 -1.59 -11.15 -0.02
N SER A 41 -2.31 -10.59 0.96
CA SER A 41 -3.32 -9.54 0.75
C SER A 41 -3.48 -8.71 2.01
N THR A 42 -3.62 -7.40 1.89
CA THR A 42 -3.78 -6.48 3.04
C THR A 42 -5.12 -5.75 3.04
N ASN A 43 -6.02 -6.10 2.13
CA ASN A 43 -7.31 -5.41 1.94
C ASN A 43 -8.42 -6.38 1.47
N ALA A 44 -8.38 -7.63 1.92
CA ALA A 44 -9.40 -8.59 1.54
C ALA A 44 -10.71 -8.33 2.32
N GLY A 45 -11.85 -8.34 1.61
CA GLY A 45 -13.18 -8.35 2.25
C GLY A 45 -13.57 -9.75 2.74
N SER A 46 -13.21 -10.77 1.96
CA SER A 46 -13.36 -12.18 2.30
C SER A 46 -12.33 -13.02 1.56
N VAL A 47 -11.98 -14.19 2.10
CA VAL A 47 -11.10 -15.17 1.45
C VAL A 47 -11.61 -16.60 1.62
N SER A 48 -11.34 -17.45 0.64
CA SER A 48 -11.58 -18.89 0.74
C SER A 48 -10.28 -19.59 1.09
N ILE A 49 -10.32 -20.41 2.14
CA ILE A 49 -9.19 -21.26 2.54
C ILE A 49 -9.61 -22.71 2.35
N THR A 50 -8.78 -23.48 1.63
CA THR A 50 -9.04 -24.90 1.35
C THR A 50 -7.81 -25.76 1.57
N THR A 51 -8.00 -27.07 1.72
CA THR A 51 -6.93 -28.08 1.66
C THR A 51 -7.42 -29.30 0.87
N GLY A 52 -6.48 -30.11 0.38
CA GLY A 52 -6.78 -31.43 -0.19
C GLY A 52 -7.08 -32.50 0.86
N ASP A 53 -6.76 -32.26 2.12
CA ASP A 53 -7.09 -33.15 3.24
C ASP A 53 -8.59 -33.15 3.55
N SER A 54 -9.06 -34.13 4.31
CA SER A 54 -10.45 -34.20 4.79
C SER A 54 -10.78 -33.10 5.82
N SER A 55 -9.77 -32.45 6.41
CA SER A 55 -9.95 -31.44 7.47
C SER A 55 -8.86 -30.38 7.45
N LEU A 56 -9.27 -29.13 7.66
CA LEU A 56 -8.40 -28.01 8.02
C LEU A 56 -8.18 -27.98 9.53
N VAL A 57 -6.98 -27.57 9.93
CA VAL A 57 -6.67 -27.22 11.31
C VAL A 57 -6.69 -25.72 11.44
N ALA A 58 -7.49 -25.21 12.36
CA ALA A 58 -7.46 -23.81 12.74
C ALA A 58 -6.83 -23.62 14.12
N TYR A 59 -6.13 -22.52 14.28
CA TYR A 59 -5.49 -22.14 15.53
C TYR A 59 -5.57 -20.63 15.72
N SER A 60 -5.89 -20.19 16.95
CA SER A 60 -5.76 -18.81 17.38
C SER A 60 -4.81 -18.74 18.59
N PRO A 61 -4.04 -17.66 18.76
CA PRO A 61 -3.20 -17.50 19.95
C PRO A 61 -4.03 -17.68 21.23
N GLU A 62 -3.57 -18.56 22.13
CA GLU A 62 -4.19 -18.87 23.44
C GLU A 62 -5.48 -19.72 23.39
N GLU A 63 -5.93 -20.16 22.21
CA GLU A 63 -6.97 -21.16 22.06
C GLU A 63 -6.38 -22.53 21.69
N PRO A 64 -6.95 -23.65 22.19
CA PRO A 64 -6.54 -24.97 21.73
C PRO A 64 -6.84 -25.12 20.23
N SER A 65 -5.93 -25.79 19.51
CA SER A 65 -6.10 -26.06 18.08
C SER A 65 -7.44 -26.74 17.80
N LYS A 66 -8.22 -26.18 16.88
CA LYS A 66 -9.54 -26.67 16.50
C LYS A 66 -9.48 -27.38 15.16
N LEU A 67 -9.81 -28.66 15.15
CA LEU A 67 -10.00 -29.40 13.91
C LEU A 67 -11.37 -29.02 13.34
N LEU A 68 -11.39 -28.40 12.17
CA LEU A 68 -12.64 -27.83 11.62
C LEU A 68 -13.54 -28.87 10.96
N ALA A 69 -13.14 -30.15 10.92
CA ALA A 69 -13.86 -31.24 10.24
C ALA A 69 -14.36 -30.85 8.83
N ALA A 70 -13.65 -29.93 8.17
CA ALA A 70 -14.01 -29.31 6.90
C ALA A 70 -12.74 -29.00 6.14
N ASN A 71 -12.73 -29.28 4.84
CA ASN A 71 -11.60 -29.00 3.95
C ASN A 71 -11.68 -27.63 3.26
N ARG A 72 -12.76 -26.88 3.51
CA ARG A 72 -13.03 -25.56 2.96
C ARG A 72 -13.74 -24.68 3.96
N VAL A 73 -13.23 -23.47 4.13
CA VAL A 73 -13.87 -22.40 4.90
C VAL A 73 -13.81 -21.07 4.15
N SER A 74 -14.77 -20.21 4.44
CA SER A 74 -14.78 -18.81 4.02
C SER A 74 -14.49 -17.94 5.23
N VAL A 75 -13.53 -17.03 5.10
CA VAL A 75 -13.12 -16.11 6.16
C VAL A 75 -13.51 -14.69 5.76
N SER A 76 -14.19 -13.96 6.63
CA SER A 76 -14.59 -12.57 6.42
C SER A 76 -14.38 -11.73 7.69
N ALA A 77 -14.41 -10.41 7.56
CA ALA A 77 -14.44 -9.50 8.71
C ALA A 77 -15.86 -8.99 8.93
N ARG A 78 -16.34 -8.97 10.18
CA ARG A 78 -17.61 -8.30 10.55
C ARG A 78 -17.42 -7.42 11.78
N ALA A 79 -18.36 -6.48 11.98
CA ALA A 79 -18.42 -5.71 13.22
C ALA A 79 -18.59 -6.64 14.42
N TYR A 80 -17.80 -6.44 15.47
CA TYR A 80 -17.86 -7.25 16.67
C TYR A 80 -19.23 -7.14 17.33
N ARG A 81 -19.81 -8.29 17.66
CA ARG A 81 -21.07 -8.39 18.39
C ARG A 81 -20.82 -9.21 19.66
N PRO A 82 -20.89 -8.59 20.85
CA PRO A 82 -20.79 -9.33 22.10
C PRO A 82 -21.79 -10.49 22.12
N PRO A 83 -21.39 -11.70 22.54
CA PRO A 83 -22.32 -12.78 22.75
C PRO A 83 -23.37 -12.39 23.79
N GLU A 84 -24.61 -12.82 23.56
CA GLU A 84 -25.70 -12.71 24.53
C GLU A 84 -25.77 -14.00 25.33
N VAL A 85 -25.75 -13.87 26.66
CA VAL A 85 -25.96 -14.99 27.58
C VAL A 85 -27.34 -14.80 28.21
N GLU A 86 -28.08 -15.90 28.29
CA GLU A 86 -29.38 -15.92 28.96
C GLU A 86 -29.17 -16.18 30.45
N ASN A 87 -29.63 -15.25 31.26
CA ASN A 87 -29.73 -15.40 32.70
C ASN A 87 -31.19 -15.67 33.06
N TYR A 88 -31.43 -16.62 33.95
CA TYR A 88 -32.76 -16.97 34.40
C TYR A 88 -33.00 -16.40 35.79
N ARG A 89 -34.15 -15.74 35.97
CA ARG A 89 -34.62 -15.23 37.26
C ARG A 89 -36.06 -15.63 37.48
N PHE A 90 -36.52 -15.57 38.73
CA PHE A 90 -37.88 -15.92 39.10
C PHE A 90 -38.60 -14.73 39.73
N GLU A 91 -39.78 -14.39 39.21
CA GLU A 91 -40.58 -13.29 39.72
C GLU A 91 -42.03 -13.72 39.90
N ILE A 92 -42.69 -13.27 40.98
CA ILE A 92 -44.15 -13.22 41.09
C ILE A 92 -44.58 -11.83 40.65
N GLN A 93 -45.50 -11.77 39.68
CA GLN A 93 -45.88 -10.54 38.97
C GLN A 93 -47.34 -10.15 39.24
N ASN A 94 -47.71 -8.92 38.87
CA ASN A 94 -49.08 -8.40 38.93
C ASN A 94 -49.69 -8.28 40.35
N ILE A 95 -48.87 -8.01 41.35
CA ILE A 95 -49.32 -7.84 42.74
C ILE A 95 -49.94 -6.44 42.89
N ALA A 96 -51.12 -6.35 43.51
CA ALA A 96 -51.93 -5.13 43.48
C ALA A 96 -51.41 -4.04 44.43
N THR A 97 -50.83 -4.43 45.58
CA THR A 97 -50.42 -3.50 46.63
C THR A 97 -49.00 -3.78 47.14
N SER A 98 -48.37 -2.75 47.74
CA SER A 98 -47.04 -2.89 48.35
C SER A 98 -47.04 -3.84 49.53
N ASP A 99 -48.14 -3.85 50.29
CA ASP A 99 -48.26 -4.63 51.52
C ASP A 99 -48.36 -6.12 51.17
N GLU A 100 -49.20 -6.46 50.18
CA GLU A 100 -49.30 -7.81 49.63
C GLU A 100 -47.96 -8.30 49.06
N ALA A 101 -47.21 -7.44 48.36
CA ALA A 101 -45.90 -7.80 47.83
C ALA A 101 -44.84 -8.02 48.94
N ASN A 102 -44.91 -7.26 50.03
CA ASN A 102 -44.04 -7.43 51.20
C ASN A 102 -44.36 -8.73 51.96
N ASP A 103 -45.63 -9.07 52.08
CA ASP A 103 -46.08 -10.32 52.71
C ASP A 103 -45.63 -11.53 51.88
N ILE A 104 -45.86 -11.52 50.56
CA ILE A 104 -45.35 -12.57 49.64
C ILE A 104 -43.82 -12.68 49.73
N ALA A 105 -43.09 -11.57 49.74
CA ALA A 105 -41.64 -11.61 49.87
C ALA A 105 -41.17 -12.17 51.23
N LYS A 106 -41.93 -11.95 52.30
CA LYS A 106 -41.63 -12.51 53.62
C LYS A 106 -41.84 -14.03 53.62
N GLU A 107 -42.98 -14.50 53.10
CA GLU A 107 -43.29 -15.93 52.97
C GLU A 107 -42.25 -16.66 52.12
N VAL A 108 -41.84 -16.07 50.99
CA VAL A 108 -40.80 -16.62 50.13
C VAL A 108 -39.47 -16.75 50.88
N ARG A 109 -39.05 -15.74 51.65
CA ARG A 109 -37.79 -15.79 52.43
C ARG A 109 -37.84 -16.90 53.50
N GLU A 110 -38.98 -17.05 54.18
CA GLU A 110 -39.18 -18.05 55.21
C GLU A 110 -39.19 -19.48 54.64
N ALA A 111 -39.83 -19.70 53.49
CA ALA A 111 -39.96 -21.02 52.87
C ALA A 111 -38.74 -21.44 52.03
N THR A 112 -38.04 -20.49 51.41
CA THR A 112 -36.90 -20.79 50.52
C THR A 112 -35.53 -20.63 51.16
N ALA A 113 -35.45 -20.01 52.35
CA ALA A 113 -34.19 -19.53 52.96
C ALA A 113 -33.36 -18.64 52.02
N GLY A 114 -33.99 -18.12 50.95
CA GLY A 114 -33.36 -17.32 49.89
C GLY A 114 -33.69 -15.84 50.01
N SER A 115 -33.06 -15.04 49.16
CA SER A 115 -33.37 -13.62 49.01
C SER A 115 -34.69 -13.43 48.27
N ALA A 116 -35.59 -12.60 48.80
CA ALA A 116 -36.73 -12.07 48.04
C ALA A 116 -36.70 -10.54 48.06
N LEU A 117 -36.89 -9.90 46.92
CA LEU A 117 -36.84 -8.44 46.79
C LEU A 117 -38.10 -7.92 46.12
N VAL A 118 -38.76 -6.98 46.79
CA VAL A 118 -39.98 -6.32 46.31
C VAL A 118 -39.57 -5.16 45.41
N SER A 119 -40.20 -5.05 44.24
CA SER A 119 -40.00 -3.95 43.30
C SER A 119 -41.33 -3.57 42.65
N ILE A 120 -41.44 -2.35 42.15
CA ILE A 120 -42.61 -1.88 41.39
C ILE A 120 -42.31 -1.98 39.90
N ASP A 121 -43.23 -2.55 39.13
CA ASP A 121 -43.24 -2.42 37.68
C ASP A 121 -43.90 -1.08 37.33
N THR A 122 -43.09 -0.13 36.89
CA THR A 122 -43.54 1.23 36.57
C THR A 122 -44.40 1.30 35.31
N ALA A 123 -44.38 0.28 34.45
CA ALA A 123 -45.16 0.27 33.21
C ALA A 123 -46.63 -0.14 33.48
N THR A 124 -46.83 -1.13 34.34
CA THR A 124 -48.17 -1.64 34.71
C THR A 124 -48.69 -1.04 36.01
N ASN A 125 -47.84 -0.31 36.75
CA ASN A 125 -48.12 0.20 38.09
C ASN A 125 -48.55 -0.91 39.08
N THR A 126 -47.97 -2.10 38.91
CA THR A 126 -48.18 -3.27 39.78
C THR A 126 -46.87 -3.66 40.46
N TRP A 127 -46.96 -4.33 41.60
CA TRP A 127 -45.81 -4.81 42.35
C TRP A 127 -45.36 -6.18 41.86
N LYS A 128 -44.07 -6.46 42.04
CA LYS A 128 -43.45 -7.75 41.75
C LYS A 128 -42.46 -8.15 42.82
N VAL A 129 -42.32 -9.46 43.03
CA VAL A 129 -41.37 -10.04 44.00
C VAL A 129 -40.36 -10.87 43.24
N TRP A 130 -39.09 -10.45 43.25
CA TRP A 130 -37.98 -11.26 42.76
C TRP A 130 -37.61 -12.31 43.80
N ILE A 131 -37.42 -13.55 43.35
CA ILE A 131 -37.17 -14.74 44.18
C ILE A 131 -35.79 -15.33 43.85
N GLY A 132 -34.97 -15.50 44.87
CA GLY A 132 -33.69 -16.19 44.81
C GLY A 132 -32.58 -15.39 44.11
N GLY A 133 -31.64 -16.13 43.51
CA GLY A 133 -30.50 -15.60 42.76
C GLY A 133 -30.75 -15.60 41.25
N VAL A 134 -29.68 -15.31 40.50
CA VAL A 134 -29.65 -15.43 39.04
C VAL A 134 -29.05 -16.79 38.69
N PHE A 135 -29.69 -17.53 37.78
CA PHE A 135 -29.22 -18.83 37.32
C PHE A 135 -28.64 -18.72 35.91
N GLU A 136 -27.50 -19.38 35.66
CA GLU A 136 -26.77 -19.28 34.39
C GLU A 136 -27.18 -20.39 33.40
N THR A 137 -27.87 -21.44 33.88
CA THR A 137 -28.31 -22.57 33.06
C THR A 137 -29.82 -22.79 33.16
N ALA A 138 -30.42 -23.26 32.07
CA ALA A 138 -31.85 -23.57 32.03
C ALA A 138 -32.20 -24.74 32.98
N GLU A 139 -31.30 -25.71 33.14
CA GLU A 139 -31.48 -26.88 33.99
C GLU A 139 -31.55 -26.50 35.48
N GLU A 140 -30.64 -25.66 35.96
CA GLU A 140 -30.66 -25.14 37.33
C GLU A 140 -31.91 -24.30 37.57
N ALA A 141 -32.30 -23.46 36.59
CA ALA A 141 -33.50 -22.66 36.68
C ALA A 141 -34.76 -23.55 36.77
N ASP A 142 -34.88 -24.59 35.94
CA ASP A 142 -36.04 -25.48 35.96
C ASP A 142 -36.09 -26.33 37.24
N ALA A 143 -34.95 -26.76 37.77
CA ALA A 143 -34.87 -27.42 39.07
C ALA A 143 -35.31 -26.49 40.22
N PHE A 144 -34.88 -25.22 40.18
CA PHE A 144 -35.31 -24.23 41.16
C PHE A 144 -36.80 -23.93 41.06
N LYS A 145 -37.35 -23.84 39.84
CA LYS A 145 -38.80 -23.66 39.61
C LYS A 145 -39.61 -24.81 40.21
N ALA A 146 -39.17 -26.06 40.03
CA ALA A 146 -39.82 -27.22 40.62
C ALA A 146 -39.81 -27.16 42.16
N SER A 147 -38.70 -26.72 42.75
CA SER A 147 -38.62 -26.50 44.20
C SER A 147 -39.56 -25.39 44.70
N LEU A 148 -39.74 -24.32 43.93
CA LEU A 148 -40.70 -23.26 44.28
C LEU A 148 -42.15 -23.76 44.26
N ALA A 149 -42.51 -24.58 43.28
CA ALA A 149 -43.84 -25.19 43.19
C ALA A 149 -44.11 -26.14 44.37
N GLU A 150 -43.14 -26.98 44.75
CA GLU A 150 -43.26 -27.86 45.93
C GLU A 150 -43.45 -27.09 47.24
N LYS A 151 -42.88 -25.87 47.31
CA LYS A 151 -43.00 -24.96 48.46
C LYS A 151 -44.26 -24.09 48.42
N GLY A 152 -45.17 -24.30 47.46
CA GLY A 152 -46.44 -23.59 47.36
C GLY A 152 -46.42 -22.30 46.55
N PHE A 153 -45.32 -21.98 45.85
CA PHE A 153 -45.20 -20.79 45.00
C PHE A 153 -45.37 -21.13 43.51
N GLU A 154 -46.54 -21.63 43.13
CA GLU A 154 -46.85 -21.99 41.73
C GLU A 154 -46.88 -20.77 40.79
N ASP A 155 -47.18 -19.59 41.33
CA ASP A 155 -47.27 -18.31 40.61
C ASP A 155 -45.90 -17.72 40.21
N ALA A 156 -44.79 -18.37 40.59
CA ALA A 156 -43.45 -17.93 40.23
C ALA A 156 -43.16 -18.14 38.72
N VAL A 157 -42.93 -17.04 38.01
CA VAL A 157 -42.65 -17.02 36.58
C VAL A 157 -41.14 -17.00 36.32
N LYS A 158 -40.67 -17.87 35.41
CA LYS A 158 -39.29 -17.85 34.90
C LYS A 158 -39.14 -16.70 33.90
N VAL A 159 -38.32 -15.70 34.24
CA VAL A 159 -37.97 -14.56 33.41
C VAL A 159 -36.58 -14.79 32.82
N ILE A 160 -36.48 -14.66 31.48
CA ILE A 160 -35.21 -14.76 30.75
C ILE A 160 -34.67 -13.35 30.53
N GLU A 161 -33.54 -13.03 31.16
CA GLU A 161 -32.82 -11.78 30.99
C GLU A 161 -31.62 -12.02 30.05
N LYS A 162 -31.64 -11.39 28.87
CA LYS A 162 -30.51 -11.46 27.93
C LYS A 162 -29.48 -10.40 28.30
N LYS A 163 -28.28 -10.84 28.69
CA LYS A 163 -27.17 -9.94 29.01
C LYS A 163 -26.04 -10.11 28.01
N GLN A 164 -25.56 -9.00 27.46
CA GLN A 164 -24.35 -8.99 26.64
C GLN A 164 -23.12 -9.18 27.51
N VAL A 165 -22.28 -10.14 27.15
CA VAL A 165 -20.99 -10.40 27.81
C VAL A 165 -19.89 -9.90 26.89
N ILE A 166 -19.23 -8.82 27.31
CA ILE A 166 -18.10 -8.24 26.59
C ILE A 166 -16.83 -8.99 26.99
N SER A 167 -16.05 -9.47 26.02
CA SER A 167 -14.80 -10.16 26.32
C SER A 167 -13.70 -9.20 26.78
N GLU A 168 -12.80 -9.68 27.63
CA GLU A 168 -11.61 -8.92 28.06
C GLU A 168 -10.75 -8.49 26.87
N ASP A 169 -10.60 -9.36 25.87
CA ASP A 169 -9.94 -9.04 24.60
C ASP A 169 -10.59 -7.84 23.90
N ALA A 170 -11.92 -7.78 23.83
CA ALA A 170 -12.63 -6.66 23.21
C ALA A 170 -12.36 -5.34 23.96
N LEU A 171 -12.29 -5.38 25.29
CA LEU A 171 -11.96 -4.22 26.11
C LEU A 171 -10.51 -3.78 25.93
N ALA A 172 -9.56 -4.72 25.97
CA ALA A 172 -8.14 -4.45 25.78
C ALA A 172 -7.87 -3.84 24.41
N LEU A 173 -8.46 -4.40 23.34
CA LEU A 173 -8.37 -3.87 21.99
C LEU A 173 -8.99 -2.48 21.90
N SER A 174 -10.15 -2.27 22.51
CA SER A 174 -10.82 -0.96 22.51
C SER A 174 -10.03 0.10 23.29
N GLN A 175 -9.29 -0.28 24.33
CA GLN A 175 -8.37 0.61 25.04
C GLN A 175 -7.13 0.92 24.21
N GLN A 176 -6.57 -0.08 23.53
CA GLN A 176 -5.42 0.09 22.65
C GLN A 176 -5.73 1.03 21.47
N VAL A 177 -6.89 0.84 20.83
CA VAL A 177 -7.39 1.75 19.78
C VAL A 177 -7.41 3.18 20.32
N ARG A 178 -7.98 3.40 21.52
CA ARG A 178 -8.10 4.73 22.13
C ARG A 178 -6.78 5.38 22.56
N THR A 179 -5.71 4.62 22.78
CA THR A 179 -4.44 5.10 23.36
C THR A 179 -3.27 5.13 22.38
N ALA A 180 -3.40 4.54 21.19
CA ALA A 180 -2.28 4.37 20.26
C ALA A 180 -1.86 5.67 19.53
N GLY A 181 -0.58 6.03 19.63
CA GLY A 181 0.08 7.03 18.77
C GLY A 181 0.44 6.47 17.38
N LYS A 182 0.57 7.35 16.37
CA LYS A 182 0.60 7.05 14.91
C LYS A 182 1.54 5.94 14.39
N SER A 183 2.52 5.41 15.15
CA SER A 183 3.66 4.65 14.61
C SER A 183 4.04 3.35 15.33
N GLN A 184 3.30 2.86 16.30
CA GLN A 184 3.60 1.56 16.92
C GLN A 184 2.31 0.78 17.04
N VAL A 185 2.26 -0.42 16.44
CA VAL A 185 1.53 -1.62 16.89
C VAL A 185 1.34 -2.58 15.70
N ARG A 186 1.86 -3.80 15.87
CA ARG A 186 1.51 -4.99 15.07
C ARG A 186 0.10 -5.40 15.43
N SER A 187 -0.73 -5.60 14.41
CA SER A 187 -2.15 -5.98 14.46
C SER A 187 -3.01 -5.08 15.37
N LEU A 188 -4.11 -4.57 14.79
CA LEU A 188 -5.25 -3.92 15.45
C LEU A 188 -5.22 -2.37 15.47
N ILE A 189 -5.93 -1.83 14.48
CA ILE A 189 -6.88 -0.67 14.49
C ILE A 189 -6.40 0.69 15.04
N LYS A 190 -6.47 1.73 14.18
CA LYS A 190 -6.26 3.16 14.52
C LYS A 190 -7.62 3.89 14.65
N PRO A 191 -7.71 4.90 15.55
CA PRO A 191 -8.65 6.00 15.42
C PRO A 191 -7.94 7.34 15.15
N THR A 192 -8.70 8.24 14.54
CA THR A 192 -8.49 9.70 14.54
C THR A 192 -9.37 10.28 15.62
N GLY A 193 -8.78 10.86 16.68
CA GLY A 193 -9.55 11.58 17.69
C GLY A 193 -8.86 11.64 19.05
N ASP A 194 -9.01 12.79 19.69
CA ASP A 194 -8.23 13.29 20.83
C ASP A 194 -8.44 12.52 22.14
N THR A 195 -7.41 12.57 23.01
CA THR A 195 -7.36 11.87 24.30
C THR A 195 -8.12 12.63 25.38
N GLN A 196 -9.25 12.10 25.85
CA GLN A 196 -9.71 12.31 27.22
C GLN A 196 -10.06 10.96 27.87
N ALA A 197 -9.40 10.69 28.99
CA ALA A 197 -9.77 9.60 29.89
C ALA A 197 -11.15 9.92 30.50
N MET A 198 -12.14 9.08 30.21
CA MET A 198 -13.46 9.13 30.83
C MET A 198 -13.57 8.04 31.90
N ILE A 199 -14.03 8.45 33.08
CA ILE A 199 -14.51 7.59 34.15
C ILE A 199 -15.92 7.15 33.72
N GLY A 200 -16.11 5.88 33.38
CA GLY A 200 -17.37 5.27 32.95
C GLY A 200 -17.23 3.76 32.74
N PRO A 201 -18.34 3.00 32.57
CA PRO A 201 -18.27 1.54 32.37
C PRO A 201 -17.45 1.19 31.13
N PRO A 202 -16.79 0.01 31.09
CA PRO A 202 -15.96 -0.40 29.95
C PRO A 202 -16.81 -0.44 28.67
N SER A 203 -16.60 0.50 27.75
CA SER A 203 -17.28 0.52 26.46
C SER A 203 -16.41 -0.15 25.39
N VAL A 204 -17.03 -0.80 24.40
CA VAL A 204 -16.31 -1.36 23.24
C VAL A 204 -16.28 -0.31 22.13
N ASP A 205 -15.18 -0.26 21.37
CA ASP A 205 -15.11 0.61 20.19
C ASP A 205 -16.17 0.17 19.15
N PRO A 206 -17.04 1.07 18.67
CA PRO A 206 -18.10 0.71 17.73
C PRO A 206 -17.58 0.24 16.36
N ASN A 207 -16.32 0.54 16.02
CA ASN A 207 -15.66 0.11 14.79
C ASN A 207 -14.83 -1.17 14.96
N LEU A 208 -14.83 -1.78 16.16
CA LEU A 208 -14.15 -3.04 16.39
C LEU A 208 -14.73 -4.12 15.48
N ARG A 209 -13.84 -4.91 14.88
CA ARG A 209 -14.19 -5.98 13.95
C ARG A 209 -13.49 -7.27 14.34
N GLU A 210 -14.17 -8.37 14.07
CA GLU A 210 -13.72 -9.73 14.33
C GLU A 210 -13.58 -10.52 13.03
N VAL A 211 -12.69 -11.51 13.05
CA VAL A 211 -12.54 -12.52 12.01
C VAL A 211 -13.66 -13.55 12.16
N ILE A 212 -14.37 -13.82 11.08
CA ILE A 212 -15.41 -14.84 11.03
C ILE A 212 -14.98 -15.97 10.14
N VAL A 213 -14.94 -17.17 10.71
CA VAL A 213 -14.72 -18.40 9.98
C VAL A 213 -16.07 -19.06 9.76
N ASN A 214 -16.47 -19.17 8.49
CA ASN A 214 -17.67 -19.85 8.07
C ASN A 214 -17.29 -21.20 7.45
N GLY A 215 -17.82 -22.28 7.99
CA GLY A 215 -17.68 -23.63 7.46
C GLY A 215 -19.03 -24.31 7.26
N PRO A 216 -19.02 -25.52 6.65
CA PRO A 216 -20.24 -26.27 6.34
C PRO A 216 -20.95 -26.83 7.58
N SER A 217 -20.26 -26.95 8.73
CA SER A 217 -20.82 -27.43 9.99
C SER A 217 -20.76 -26.35 11.08
N GLU A 218 -21.61 -26.45 12.11
CA GLU A 218 -21.56 -25.54 13.26
C GLU A 218 -20.22 -25.59 13.99
N VAL A 219 -19.59 -26.76 14.07
CA VAL A 219 -18.26 -26.91 14.69
C VAL A 219 -17.18 -26.17 13.89
N ALA A 220 -17.33 -26.07 12.57
CA ALA A 220 -16.41 -25.34 11.71
C ALA A 220 -16.62 -23.81 11.75
N LYS A 221 -17.73 -23.34 12.32
CA LYS A 221 -18.05 -21.92 12.47
C LYS A 221 -17.53 -21.40 13.80
N TYR A 222 -16.87 -20.25 13.76
CA TYR A 222 -16.52 -19.48 14.96
C TYR A 222 -16.06 -18.08 14.57
N ALA A 223 -15.93 -17.21 15.58
CA ALA A 223 -15.42 -15.86 15.46
C ALA A 223 -14.20 -15.68 16.36
N SER A 224 -13.27 -14.81 15.98
CA SER A 224 -12.12 -14.46 16.80
C SER A 224 -11.75 -12.98 16.62
N LEU A 225 -11.42 -12.32 17.73
CA LEU A 225 -10.83 -10.98 17.73
C LEU A 225 -9.31 -11.02 17.50
N LYS A 226 -8.70 -12.21 17.58
CA LYS A 226 -7.27 -12.45 17.38
C LYS A 226 -7.02 -12.95 15.95
N SER A 227 -5.75 -13.19 15.62
CA SER A 227 -5.40 -13.83 14.35
C SER A 227 -5.84 -15.29 14.35
N VAL A 228 -6.16 -15.78 13.15
CA VAL A 228 -6.55 -17.17 12.90
C VAL A 228 -5.61 -17.76 11.86
N SER A 229 -4.89 -18.80 12.26
CA SER A 229 -4.00 -19.57 11.39
C SER A 229 -4.68 -20.85 10.91
N PHE A 230 -4.56 -21.13 9.61
CA PHE A 230 -5.09 -22.31 8.95
C PHE A 230 -3.93 -23.16 8.41
N GLY A 231 -3.91 -24.42 8.83
CA GLY A 231 -2.93 -25.43 8.45
C GLY A 231 -3.58 -26.68 7.85
N SER A 232 -2.73 -27.53 7.30
CA SER A 232 -3.09 -28.85 6.78
C SER A 232 -2.35 -29.94 7.55
N MET A 233 -2.95 -31.12 7.74
CA MET A 233 -2.32 -32.22 8.48
C MET A 233 -1.22 -32.88 7.66
N ASN A 234 -1.42 -32.98 6.34
CA ASN A 234 -0.43 -33.47 5.39
C ASN A 234 -0.01 -32.34 4.45
N GLU A 235 0.59 -31.28 5.00
CA GLU A 235 0.99 -30.07 4.28
C GLU A 235 1.89 -30.34 3.06
N ARG A 236 2.73 -31.39 3.11
CA ARG A 236 3.59 -31.77 1.98
C ARG A 236 2.82 -32.21 0.73
N SER A 237 1.82 -33.07 0.91
CA SER A 237 1.00 -33.61 -0.20
C SER A 237 -0.22 -32.74 -0.49
N ASN A 238 -0.83 -32.20 0.55
CA ASN A 238 -2.07 -31.44 0.54
C ASN A 238 -1.83 -30.08 1.23
N PRO A 239 -1.10 -29.15 0.60
CA PRO A 239 -0.86 -27.83 1.17
C PRO A 239 -2.16 -27.04 1.31
N VAL A 240 -2.12 -26.04 2.19
CA VAL A 240 -3.21 -25.07 2.31
C VAL A 240 -3.31 -24.24 1.03
N ARG A 241 -4.53 -23.86 0.68
CA ARG A 241 -4.82 -23.07 -0.51
C ARG A 241 -5.57 -21.81 -0.14
N LEU A 242 -5.10 -20.67 -0.63
CA LEU A 242 -5.79 -19.40 -0.56
C LEU A 242 -6.40 -19.10 -1.93
N ASN A 243 -7.73 -18.99 -1.99
CA ASN A 243 -8.49 -18.75 -3.22
C ASN A 243 -8.08 -19.71 -4.36
N GLY A 244 -7.83 -20.98 -4.03
CA GLY A 244 -7.43 -22.03 -4.97
C GLY A 244 -5.92 -22.16 -5.21
N LYS A 245 -5.11 -21.17 -4.82
CA LYS A 245 -3.65 -21.22 -4.99
C LYS A 245 -2.97 -21.83 -3.77
N ALA A 246 -2.12 -22.83 -3.99
CA ALA A 246 -1.43 -23.60 -2.96
C ALA A 246 -0.19 -22.88 -2.40
N TYR A 247 -0.02 -22.95 -1.09
CA TYR A 247 1.10 -22.37 -0.34
C TYR A 247 1.63 -23.38 0.69
N ARG A 248 2.95 -23.42 0.85
CA ARG A 248 3.61 -24.16 1.92
C ARG A 248 3.32 -23.51 3.28
N GLY A 249 3.44 -24.27 4.36
CA GLY A 249 3.19 -23.81 5.71
C GLY A 249 1.71 -23.53 5.98
N LYS A 250 1.42 -22.38 6.61
CA LYS A 250 0.08 -21.99 7.07
C LYS A 250 -0.35 -20.62 6.54
N ILE A 251 -1.66 -20.39 6.50
CA ILE A 251 -2.26 -19.09 6.18
C ILE A 251 -2.81 -18.48 7.46
N GLU A 252 -2.27 -17.34 7.87
CA GLU A 252 -2.77 -16.55 8.98
C GLU A 252 -3.64 -15.40 8.46
N VAL A 253 -4.78 -15.17 9.11
CA VAL A 253 -5.73 -14.13 8.77
C VAL A 253 -6.08 -13.32 10.02
N PHE A 254 -6.06 -11.99 9.89
CA PHE A 254 -6.47 -11.09 10.97
C PHE A 254 -7.08 -9.79 10.42
N VAL A 255 -7.81 -9.08 11.26
CA VAL A 255 -8.35 -7.76 10.91
C VAL A 255 -7.27 -6.69 11.10
N ASN A 256 -7.00 -5.91 10.07
CA ASN A 256 -6.03 -4.83 10.12
C ASN A 256 -6.66 -3.51 10.57
N ALA A 257 -5.84 -2.45 10.61
CA ALA A 257 -6.29 -1.18 11.15
C ALA A 257 -7.37 -0.44 10.35
N ARG A 258 -7.61 -0.85 9.11
CA ARG A 258 -8.67 -0.33 8.24
C ARG A 258 -9.98 -1.12 8.38
N GLY A 259 -10.00 -2.15 9.23
CA GLY A 259 -11.14 -3.05 9.38
C GLY A 259 -11.30 -4.08 8.25
N SER A 260 -10.31 -4.21 7.37
CA SER A 260 -10.25 -5.25 6.33
C SER A 260 -9.37 -6.42 6.77
N LEU A 261 -9.46 -7.55 6.05
CA LEU A 261 -8.60 -8.70 6.33
C LEU A 261 -7.21 -8.49 5.75
N THR A 262 -6.20 -8.78 6.57
CA THR A 262 -4.84 -9.09 6.13
C THR A 262 -4.63 -10.60 6.18
N VAL A 263 -4.05 -11.12 5.11
CA VAL A 263 -3.81 -12.54 4.87
C VAL A 263 -2.31 -12.73 4.68
N VAL A 264 -1.71 -13.55 5.53
CA VAL A 264 -0.27 -13.76 5.62
C VAL A 264 0.03 -15.23 5.43
N ASN A 265 0.93 -15.58 4.53
CA ASN A 265 1.51 -16.92 4.51
C ASN A 265 2.69 -16.98 5.47
N VAL A 266 2.61 -17.88 6.45
CA VAL A 266 3.68 -18.14 7.41
C VAL A 266 4.30 -19.49 7.05
N VAL A 267 5.56 -19.45 6.62
CA VAL A 267 6.26 -20.56 5.99
C VAL A 267 7.72 -20.58 6.43
N SER A 268 8.37 -21.74 6.42
CA SER A 268 9.80 -21.83 6.67
C SER A 268 10.60 -21.18 5.53
N LEU A 269 11.80 -20.69 5.83
CA LEU A 269 12.61 -19.97 4.86
C LEU A 269 12.94 -20.82 3.62
N GLU A 270 13.29 -22.09 3.79
CA GLU A 270 13.63 -22.97 2.67
C GLU A 270 12.41 -23.26 1.80
N ASP A 271 11.23 -23.51 2.40
CA ASP A 271 9.99 -23.75 1.64
C ASP A 271 9.48 -22.48 0.92
N TYR A 272 9.73 -21.30 1.50
CA TYR A 272 9.48 -20.02 0.84
C TYR A 272 10.30 -19.91 -0.45
N LEU A 273 11.59 -20.26 -0.40
CA LEU A 273 12.51 -20.17 -1.54
C LEU A 273 12.14 -21.10 -2.69
N LEU A 274 11.48 -22.24 -2.43
CA LEU A 274 10.96 -23.12 -3.47
C LEU A 274 9.98 -22.40 -4.42
N GLY A 275 9.24 -21.41 -3.89
CA GLY A 275 8.31 -20.59 -4.67
C GLY A 275 8.88 -19.25 -5.17
N VAL A 276 10.08 -18.86 -4.72
CA VAL A 276 10.77 -17.62 -5.13
C VAL A 276 11.78 -17.89 -6.24
N VAL A 277 12.71 -18.84 -6.04
CA VAL A 277 13.81 -19.09 -6.97
C VAL A 277 13.34 -19.31 -8.41
N PRO A 278 12.38 -20.23 -8.70
CA PRO A 278 11.89 -20.42 -10.07
C PRO A 278 10.96 -19.29 -10.54
N ALA A 279 10.46 -18.43 -9.65
CA ALA A 279 9.65 -17.28 -10.03
C ALA A 279 10.50 -16.08 -10.46
N GLU A 280 11.71 -15.96 -9.92
CA GLU A 280 12.67 -14.89 -10.21
C GLU A 280 13.66 -15.27 -11.31
N LEU A 281 14.07 -16.55 -11.39
CA LEU A 281 15.06 -17.02 -12.35
C LEU A 281 14.54 -18.22 -13.15
N GLY A 282 14.22 -17.97 -14.43
CA GLY A 282 13.81 -19.01 -15.38
C GLY A 282 14.97 -19.73 -16.09
N LEU A 283 16.22 -19.38 -15.77
CA LEU A 283 17.43 -19.94 -16.40
C LEU A 283 17.69 -21.37 -15.87
N PRO A 284 17.64 -22.42 -16.71
CA PRO A 284 17.83 -23.82 -16.29
C PRO A 284 19.31 -24.18 -16.05
N GLN A 285 20.02 -23.39 -15.25
CA GLN A 285 21.44 -23.56 -14.91
C GLN A 285 21.58 -23.67 -13.40
N LEU A 286 22.04 -24.83 -12.91
CA LEU A 286 22.03 -25.16 -11.48
C LEU A 286 22.79 -24.14 -10.63
N GLU A 287 24.02 -23.78 -11.02
CA GLU A 287 24.83 -22.83 -10.26
C GLU A 287 24.24 -21.41 -10.25
N ALA A 288 23.57 -21.00 -11.33
CA ALA A 288 22.82 -19.74 -11.36
C ALA A 288 21.61 -19.78 -10.40
N GLN A 289 20.89 -20.91 -10.35
CA GLN A 289 19.79 -21.09 -9.39
C GLN A 289 20.28 -21.19 -7.94
N LYS A 290 21.48 -21.74 -7.69
CA LYS A 290 22.11 -21.73 -6.35
C LYS A 290 22.47 -20.30 -5.92
N ALA A 291 23.09 -19.52 -6.81
CA ALA A 291 23.38 -18.12 -6.57
C ALA A 291 22.08 -17.33 -6.28
N GLN A 292 21.02 -17.56 -7.07
CA GLN A 292 19.71 -16.97 -6.83
C GLN A 292 19.11 -17.41 -5.48
N ALA A 293 19.24 -18.68 -5.10
CA ALA A 293 18.76 -19.19 -3.82
C ALA A 293 19.46 -18.49 -2.65
N ILE A 294 20.79 -18.36 -2.69
CA ILE A 294 21.58 -17.66 -1.67
C ILE A 294 21.19 -16.17 -1.62
N ALA A 295 21.09 -15.50 -2.77
CA ALA A 295 20.68 -14.09 -2.83
C ALA A 295 19.27 -13.88 -2.26
N ALA A 296 18.31 -14.71 -2.69
CA ALA A 296 16.93 -14.64 -2.24
C ALA A 296 16.81 -14.90 -0.73
N ARG A 297 17.52 -15.92 -0.22
CA ARG A 297 17.60 -16.25 1.22
C ARG A 297 18.16 -15.10 2.03
N THR A 298 19.28 -14.54 1.58
CA THR A 298 19.96 -13.44 2.25
C THR A 298 19.08 -12.21 2.34
N TYR A 299 18.42 -11.85 1.24
CA TYR A 299 17.46 -10.75 1.21
C TYR A 299 16.28 -11.01 2.15
N ALA A 300 15.72 -12.22 2.16
CA ALA A 300 14.60 -12.57 3.04
C ALA A 300 14.97 -12.40 4.52
N VAL A 301 16.16 -12.87 4.91
CA VAL A 301 16.70 -12.71 6.27
C VAL A 301 16.95 -11.23 6.59
N ALA A 302 17.54 -10.47 5.67
CA ALA A 302 17.81 -9.04 5.86
C ALA A 302 16.53 -8.20 5.98
N ASN A 303 15.41 -8.66 5.42
CA ASN A 303 14.12 -7.96 5.42
C ASN A 303 13.09 -8.56 6.39
N ILE A 304 13.49 -9.44 7.30
CA ILE A 304 12.60 -9.86 8.40
C ILE A 304 12.10 -8.61 9.12
N ASN A 305 10.80 -8.54 9.40
CA ASN A 305 10.13 -7.39 9.99
C ASN A 305 10.09 -6.12 9.12
N GLY A 306 10.38 -6.20 7.81
CA GLY A 306 10.32 -5.06 6.88
C GLY A 306 8.95 -4.37 6.84
N TYR A 307 7.87 -5.16 6.90
CA TYR A 307 6.50 -4.66 7.05
C TYR A 307 5.96 -4.88 8.47
N GLY A 308 6.83 -4.78 9.47
CA GLY A 308 6.53 -5.10 10.87
C GLY A 308 5.26 -4.43 11.39
N ALA A 309 5.06 -3.14 11.09
CA ALA A 309 3.86 -2.40 11.50
C ALA A 309 2.55 -2.97 10.89
N GLN A 310 2.62 -3.70 9.79
CA GLN A 310 1.47 -4.31 9.11
C GLN A 310 1.27 -5.79 9.50
N GLY A 311 2.17 -6.37 10.30
CA GLY A 311 2.05 -7.73 10.85
C GLY A 311 2.75 -8.83 10.03
N PHE A 312 3.57 -8.48 9.05
CA PHE A 312 4.29 -9.43 8.20
C PHE A 312 5.68 -8.89 7.81
N ASP A 313 6.49 -9.69 7.12
CA ASP A 313 7.89 -9.39 6.84
C ASP A 313 8.09 -8.84 5.43
N MET A 314 7.42 -9.43 4.42
CA MET A 314 7.60 -9.12 2.99
C MET A 314 6.30 -9.25 2.19
N VAL A 315 6.29 -8.78 0.93
CA VAL A 315 5.17 -8.94 -0.02
C VAL A 315 5.56 -9.79 -1.24
N PRO A 316 4.63 -10.53 -1.87
CA PRO A 316 4.94 -11.52 -2.92
C PRO A 316 5.12 -10.89 -4.32
N THR A 317 5.62 -9.65 -4.39
CA THR A 317 5.72 -8.85 -5.62
C THR A 317 7.11 -8.23 -5.75
N VAL A 318 7.36 -7.51 -6.84
CA VAL A 318 8.63 -6.80 -7.10
C VAL A 318 9.02 -5.78 -6.01
N TRP A 319 8.10 -5.39 -5.13
CA TRP A 319 8.41 -4.58 -3.94
C TRP A 319 9.27 -5.33 -2.91
N SER A 320 9.27 -6.66 -2.95
CA SER A 320 10.20 -7.49 -2.20
C SER A 320 10.78 -8.55 -3.12
N GLN A 321 10.14 -9.72 -3.20
CA GLN A 321 10.48 -10.78 -4.14
C GLN A 321 9.20 -11.42 -4.65
N VAL A 322 9.20 -11.83 -5.91
CA VAL A 322 8.12 -12.55 -6.56
C VAL A 322 7.98 -13.92 -5.91
N TYR A 323 6.88 -14.13 -5.19
CA TYR A 323 6.57 -15.40 -4.54
C TYR A 323 5.27 -15.99 -5.10
N LYS A 324 5.37 -17.15 -5.74
CA LYS A 324 4.23 -17.78 -6.44
C LYS A 324 3.70 -19.05 -5.78
N GLY A 325 4.18 -19.43 -4.60
CA GLY A 325 3.71 -20.63 -3.89
C GLY A 325 4.06 -21.93 -4.62
N VAL A 326 3.31 -22.99 -4.35
CA VAL A 326 3.69 -24.38 -4.74
C VAL A 326 3.66 -24.61 -6.25
N SER A 327 2.79 -23.91 -6.99
CA SER A 327 2.54 -24.20 -8.41
C SER A 327 3.72 -23.91 -9.35
N ILE A 328 4.72 -23.15 -8.89
CA ILE A 328 5.90 -22.78 -9.69
C ILE A 328 7.15 -23.60 -9.32
N GLU A 329 7.07 -24.46 -8.29
CA GLU A 329 8.21 -25.25 -7.84
C GLU A 329 8.78 -26.10 -8.98
N THR A 330 10.09 -26.08 -9.16
CA THR A 330 10.79 -26.91 -10.16
C THR A 330 11.78 -27.84 -9.48
N ALA A 331 12.08 -28.98 -10.10
CA ALA A 331 13.07 -29.93 -9.57
C ALA A 331 14.47 -29.29 -9.44
N MET A 332 14.88 -28.48 -10.41
CA MET A 332 16.16 -27.78 -10.38
C MET A 332 16.20 -26.70 -9.29
N GLY A 333 15.14 -25.89 -9.16
CA GLY A 333 15.06 -24.86 -8.12
C GLY A 333 15.05 -25.48 -6.72
N THR A 334 14.31 -26.56 -6.56
CA THR A 334 14.28 -27.35 -5.32
C THR A 334 15.67 -27.89 -4.98
N ARG A 335 16.39 -28.43 -5.97
CA ARG A 335 17.75 -28.91 -5.80
C ARG A 335 18.70 -27.77 -5.41
N ALA A 336 18.62 -26.63 -6.07
CA ALA A 336 19.46 -25.46 -5.78
C ALA A 336 19.23 -24.92 -4.36
N VAL A 337 17.98 -24.83 -3.92
CA VAL A 337 17.62 -24.41 -2.56
C VAL A 337 18.20 -25.39 -1.53
N ARG A 338 18.01 -26.70 -1.73
CA ARG A 338 18.49 -27.75 -0.81
C ARG A 338 20.00 -27.87 -0.75
N GLU A 339 20.70 -27.75 -1.88
CA GLU A 339 22.18 -27.78 -1.92
C GLU A 339 22.80 -26.51 -1.30
N THR A 340 22.02 -25.45 -1.08
CA THR A 340 22.47 -24.19 -0.47
C THR A 340 21.77 -23.86 0.85
N THR A 341 21.15 -24.87 1.50
CA THR A 341 20.36 -24.66 2.71
C THR A 341 21.15 -23.92 3.78
N GLY A 342 20.54 -22.86 4.33
CA GLY A 342 21.16 -22.03 5.36
C GLY A 342 22.28 -21.10 4.88
N MET A 343 22.79 -21.21 3.65
CA MET A 343 23.87 -20.36 3.14
C MET A 343 23.36 -18.94 2.83
N ILE A 344 24.03 -17.94 3.40
CA ILE A 344 23.75 -16.51 3.16
C ILE A 344 25.02 -15.72 2.85
N ALA A 345 24.84 -14.63 2.09
CA ALA A 345 25.90 -13.66 1.85
C ALA A 345 25.96 -12.63 2.98
N THR A 346 27.17 -12.36 3.49
CA THR A 346 27.36 -11.42 4.60
C THR A 346 28.47 -10.42 4.29
N TYR A 347 28.37 -9.24 4.90
CA TYR A 347 29.42 -8.24 4.93
C TYR A 347 29.63 -7.80 6.37
N LYS A 348 30.87 -7.91 6.87
CA LYS A 348 31.21 -7.66 8.28
C LYS A 348 30.33 -8.42 9.28
N GLY A 349 30.03 -9.70 8.97
CA GLY A 349 29.25 -10.59 9.82
C GLY A 349 27.75 -10.30 9.86
N LYS A 350 27.23 -9.39 9.03
CA LYS A 350 25.79 -9.11 8.89
C LYS A 350 25.30 -9.56 7.52
N PRO A 351 24.07 -10.10 7.40
CA PRO A 351 23.45 -10.35 6.10
C PRO A 351 23.45 -9.08 5.24
N ILE A 352 23.83 -9.19 3.98
CA ILE A 352 23.78 -8.04 3.05
C ILE A 352 22.35 -7.80 2.56
N MET A 353 22.08 -6.58 2.08
CA MET A 353 20.90 -6.34 1.27
C MET A 353 21.16 -6.87 -0.16
N ALA A 354 20.79 -8.13 -0.40
CA ALA A 354 21.09 -8.84 -1.65
C ALA A 354 20.09 -8.49 -2.78
N TYR A 355 20.22 -7.29 -3.33
CA TYR A 355 19.47 -6.90 -4.53
C TYR A 355 19.93 -7.69 -5.77
N PHE A 356 18.99 -7.99 -6.65
CA PHE A 356 19.25 -8.61 -7.95
C PHE A 356 18.33 -7.98 -9.02
N THR A 357 18.70 -8.13 -10.28
CA THR A 357 17.94 -7.63 -11.44
C THR A 357 17.96 -8.67 -12.56
N SER A 358 16.94 -8.66 -13.41
CA SER A 358 16.85 -9.57 -14.56
C SER A 358 18.00 -9.37 -15.55
N THR A 359 18.35 -8.11 -15.86
CA THR A 359 19.39 -7.79 -16.84
C THR A 359 20.03 -6.47 -16.48
N CYS A 360 21.36 -6.45 -16.39
CA CYS A 360 22.13 -5.29 -15.97
C CYS A 360 22.48 -4.32 -17.12
N GLY A 361 22.32 -4.72 -18.39
CA GLY A 361 22.67 -3.87 -19.53
C GLY A 361 24.18 -3.74 -19.79
N GLY A 362 24.99 -4.65 -19.25
CA GLY A 362 26.45 -4.73 -19.45
C GLY A 362 27.26 -4.41 -18.18
N ARG A 363 26.73 -3.54 -17.30
CA ARG A 363 27.30 -3.26 -15.99
C ARG A 363 26.21 -3.15 -14.94
N THR A 364 26.48 -3.65 -13.74
CA THR A 364 25.67 -3.34 -12.57
C THR A 364 25.96 -1.90 -12.12
N GLU A 365 25.08 -1.36 -11.29
CA GLU A 365 25.11 0.04 -10.87
C GLU A 365 25.62 0.16 -9.42
N ASN A 366 26.21 1.31 -9.07
CA ASN A 366 26.47 1.64 -7.68
C ASN A 366 25.16 1.90 -6.93
N SER A 367 25.04 1.40 -5.70
CA SER A 367 23.82 1.56 -4.89
C SER A 367 23.33 3.01 -4.78
N GLU A 368 24.23 3.97 -4.61
CA GLU A 368 23.93 5.39 -4.43
C GLU A 368 23.38 6.09 -5.68
N ASN A 369 23.49 5.48 -6.86
CA ASN A 369 22.92 6.02 -8.10
C ASN A 369 21.45 5.61 -8.28
N ILE A 370 20.98 4.60 -7.51
CA ILE A 370 19.60 4.08 -7.53
C ILE A 370 18.87 4.37 -6.21
N PHE A 371 19.61 4.35 -5.09
CA PHE A 371 19.12 4.52 -3.73
C PHE A 371 19.90 5.63 -3.01
N ASP A 372 19.48 6.02 -1.81
CA ASP A 372 20.07 7.16 -1.08
C ASP A 372 21.38 6.84 -0.32
N THR A 373 21.90 5.61 -0.43
CA THR A 373 22.99 5.10 0.42
C THR A 373 24.01 4.29 -0.36
N ALA A 374 25.29 4.57 -0.10
CA ALA A 374 26.41 3.87 -0.72
C ALA A 374 26.84 2.66 0.12
N GLU A 375 26.66 1.45 -0.41
CA GLU A 375 27.05 0.20 0.27
C GLU A 375 28.35 -0.38 -0.32
N PRO A 376 29.33 -0.81 0.51
CA PRO A 376 30.61 -1.31 0.01
C PRO A 376 30.51 -2.55 -0.89
N TYR A 377 29.45 -3.35 -0.73
CA TYR A 377 29.22 -4.58 -1.50
C TYR A 377 28.26 -4.39 -2.69
N LEU A 378 27.66 -3.21 -2.87
CA LEU A 378 26.79 -2.86 -4.00
C LEU A 378 27.49 -1.85 -4.92
N ARG A 379 28.50 -2.35 -5.63
CA ARG A 379 29.33 -1.55 -6.52
C ARG A 379 29.16 -1.99 -7.96
N GLY A 380 29.19 -1.03 -8.87
CA GLY A 380 29.01 -1.26 -10.29
C GLY A 380 30.16 -2.08 -10.89
N VAL A 381 29.91 -3.37 -11.08
CA VAL A 381 30.80 -4.33 -11.75
C VAL A 381 30.27 -4.71 -13.12
N GLU A 382 31.18 -5.10 -14.01
CA GLU A 382 30.81 -5.68 -15.30
C GLU A 382 30.13 -7.03 -15.10
N CYS A 383 29.00 -7.24 -15.78
CA CYS A 383 28.12 -8.40 -15.60
C CYS A 383 27.78 -9.09 -16.94
N SER A 384 28.39 -8.63 -18.03
CA SER A 384 28.39 -9.30 -19.32
C SER A 384 29.32 -10.52 -19.29
N LEU A 385 28.81 -11.64 -18.78
CA LEU A 385 29.44 -12.96 -19.02
C LEU A 385 29.39 -13.35 -20.51
N GLU A 386 28.51 -12.72 -21.29
CA GLU A 386 28.34 -12.92 -22.73
C GLU A 386 29.06 -11.85 -23.55
N GLY A 387 30.38 -12.01 -23.65
CA GLY A 387 31.15 -11.58 -24.81
C GLY A 387 31.53 -10.10 -24.87
N HIS A 388 32.83 -9.84 -24.71
CA HIS A 388 33.48 -8.69 -25.34
C HIS A 388 33.02 -8.49 -26.80
N LYS A 389 32.67 -9.56 -27.54
CA LYS A 389 32.11 -9.51 -28.90
C LYS A 389 30.75 -8.80 -29.05
N HIS A 390 29.86 -8.84 -28.05
CA HIS A 390 28.56 -8.16 -28.11
C HIS A 390 28.64 -6.70 -27.66
N PHE A 391 29.70 -6.36 -26.92
CA PHE A 391 30.06 -5.00 -26.54
C PHE A 391 31.28 -4.47 -27.31
N ASP A 392 31.68 -5.15 -28.40
CA ASP A 392 32.67 -4.62 -29.33
C ASP A 392 32.16 -3.24 -29.74
N PRO A 393 33.02 -2.21 -29.79
CA PRO A 393 32.62 -0.85 -30.14
C PRO A 393 31.77 -0.90 -31.41
N PHE A 394 30.45 -0.79 -31.26
CA PHE A 394 29.58 -0.77 -32.41
C PHE A 394 29.61 0.65 -32.93
N THR A 395 29.92 0.79 -34.21
CA THR A 395 29.85 2.10 -34.83
C THR A 395 28.38 2.46 -34.96
N ILE A 396 27.94 3.43 -34.15
CA ILE A 396 26.67 4.11 -34.41
C ILE A 396 26.86 4.91 -35.69
N LYS A 397 26.39 4.35 -36.81
CA LYS A 397 26.36 5.02 -38.09
C LYS A 397 25.07 5.81 -38.17
N THR A 398 25.17 7.12 -38.07
CA THR A 398 24.08 8.03 -38.38
C THR A 398 24.34 8.68 -39.73
N THR A 399 23.31 8.80 -40.56
CA THR A 399 23.34 9.64 -41.76
C THR A 399 23.12 11.11 -41.43
N ARG A 400 22.66 11.42 -40.19
CA ARG A 400 22.51 12.80 -39.71
C ARG A 400 23.88 13.34 -39.35
N GLN A 401 24.16 14.57 -39.75
CA GLN A 401 25.37 15.23 -39.31
C GLN A 401 25.23 15.63 -37.83
N PRO A 402 26.19 15.29 -36.96
CA PRO A 402 26.18 15.74 -35.58
C PRO A 402 26.11 17.26 -35.49
N ALA A 403 25.41 17.76 -34.48
CA ALA A 403 25.39 19.19 -34.19
C ALA A 403 26.81 19.69 -33.91
N LYS A 404 27.14 20.88 -34.43
CA LYS A 404 28.43 21.52 -34.22
C LYS A 404 28.20 22.73 -33.30
N LEU A 405 28.41 22.51 -32.01
CA LEU A 405 28.24 23.53 -30.98
C LEU A 405 29.61 24.02 -30.51
N ARG A 406 29.69 25.32 -30.18
CA ARG A 406 30.85 25.98 -29.57
C ARG A 406 30.99 25.56 -28.10
N ASP A 407 29.87 25.38 -27.41
CA ASP A 407 29.76 24.97 -26.01
C ASP A 407 28.41 24.27 -25.72
N ASP A 408 28.18 23.90 -24.46
CA ASP A 408 26.98 23.17 -24.02
C ASP A 408 25.70 24.02 -23.95
N ALA A 409 25.74 25.34 -24.20
CA ALA A 409 24.60 26.23 -24.00
C ALA A 409 23.38 25.87 -24.87
N ASN A 410 23.62 25.30 -26.06
CA ASN A 410 22.59 24.86 -26.99
C ASN A 410 22.44 23.33 -27.05
N LEU A 411 23.16 22.57 -26.21
CA LEU A 411 23.09 21.10 -26.18
C LEU A 411 21.66 20.60 -25.91
N GLU A 412 20.98 21.23 -24.95
CA GLU A 412 19.59 20.91 -24.62
C GLU A 412 18.62 21.23 -25.78
N LEU A 413 18.92 22.25 -26.60
CA LEU A 413 18.10 22.56 -27.77
C LEU A 413 18.28 21.52 -28.89
N VAL A 414 19.49 21.00 -29.07
CA VAL A 414 19.78 19.91 -30.02
C VAL A 414 19.01 18.65 -29.63
N ARG A 415 19.03 18.28 -28.35
CA ARG A 415 18.25 17.15 -27.82
C ARG A 415 16.77 17.37 -28.04
N TRP A 416 16.26 18.54 -27.67
CA TRP A 416 14.85 18.86 -27.80
C TRP A 416 14.37 18.88 -29.24
N MET A 417 15.13 19.50 -30.15
CA MET A 417 14.79 19.51 -31.57
C MET A 417 14.82 18.10 -32.18
N SER A 418 15.76 17.26 -31.74
CA SER A 418 15.81 15.85 -32.17
C SER A 418 14.57 15.07 -31.74
N LEU A 419 14.05 15.32 -30.52
CA LEU A 419 12.79 14.73 -30.04
C LEU A 419 11.57 15.26 -30.80
N LEU A 420 11.52 16.58 -31.04
CA LEU A 420 10.46 17.20 -31.83
C LEU A 420 10.43 16.67 -33.27
N ALA A 421 11.59 16.40 -33.86
CA ALA A 421 11.69 15.87 -35.22
C ALA A 421 11.08 14.48 -35.37
N VAL A 422 11.20 13.62 -34.35
CA VAL A 422 10.48 12.33 -34.30
C VAL A 422 8.96 12.54 -34.29
N ASN A 423 8.49 13.69 -33.80
CA ASN A 423 7.09 14.08 -33.72
C ASN A 423 6.63 14.99 -34.87
N GLY A 424 7.33 14.98 -36.01
CA GLY A 424 6.91 15.67 -37.24
C GLY A 424 7.31 17.15 -37.36
N PHE A 425 8.10 17.67 -36.42
CA PHE A 425 8.71 19.00 -36.57
C PHE A 425 9.89 18.92 -37.54
N SER A 426 9.81 19.64 -38.66
CA SER A 426 10.82 19.59 -39.70
C SER A 426 12.14 20.22 -39.26
N LEU A 427 13.23 19.55 -39.62
CA LEU A 427 14.61 20.04 -39.60
C LEU A 427 15.00 20.37 -41.03
N VAL A 428 15.03 21.64 -41.40
CA VAL A 428 15.40 22.05 -42.78
C VAL A 428 16.92 21.95 -43.00
N THR A 429 17.71 22.01 -41.92
CA THR A 429 19.18 21.89 -41.98
C THR A 429 19.65 20.53 -41.43
N ASN A 430 20.49 19.85 -42.21
CA ASN A 430 21.07 18.56 -41.80
C ASN A 430 22.10 18.68 -40.67
N GLN A 431 22.62 19.88 -40.40
CA GLN A 431 23.52 20.16 -39.29
C GLN A 431 22.99 21.35 -38.48
N MET A 432 22.82 21.15 -37.17
CA MET A 432 22.51 22.22 -36.22
C MET A 432 23.82 22.85 -35.76
N THR A 433 23.99 24.15 -35.97
CA THR A 433 25.11 24.95 -35.44
C THR A 433 24.60 26.06 -34.54
N ASP A 434 25.47 26.70 -33.76
CA ASP A 434 25.08 27.86 -32.97
C ASP A 434 24.56 29.01 -33.84
N GLU A 435 25.18 29.26 -34.99
CA GLU A 435 24.72 30.29 -35.93
C GLU A 435 23.29 29.98 -36.41
N TRP A 436 23.00 28.72 -36.72
CA TRP A 436 21.66 28.29 -37.12
C TRP A 436 20.61 28.56 -36.02
N PHE A 437 20.96 28.32 -34.76
CA PHE A 437 20.11 28.61 -33.60
C PHE A 437 19.90 30.10 -33.36
N GLU A 438 20.88 30.94 -33.69
CA GLU A 438 20.84 32.41 -33.56
C GLU A 438 20.06 33.09 -34.70
N GLU A 439 20.01 32.48 -35.88
CA GLU A 439 19.22 32.94 -37.02
C GLU A 439 17.70 32.81 -36.81
N SER A 440 16.94 33.60 -37.57
CA SER A 440 15.48 33.53 -37.61
C SER A 440 15.00 32.28 -38.35
N PRO A 441 13.89 31.64 -37.90
CA PRO A 441 13.29 30.54 -38.63
C PRO A 441 12.74 31.02 -39.98
N THR A 442 12.86 30.15 -40.99
CA THR A 442 12.25 30.37 -42.31
C THR A 442 10.73 30.26 -42.23
N GLN A 443 10.03 30.81 -43.23
CA GLN A 443 8.58 30.67 -43.34
C GLN A 443 8.12 29.20 -43.39
N GLY A 444 8.91 28.32 -44.01
CA GLY A 444 8.64 26.88 -44.06
C GLY A 444 8.75 26.21 -42.69
N GLU A 445 9.78 26.55 -41.91
CA GLU A 445 9.94 26.08 -40.54
C GLU A 445 8.79 26.58 -39.65
N MET A 446 8.48 27.87 -39.72
CA MET A 446 7.37 28.47 -38.97
C MET A 446 6.03 27.81 -39.32
N SER A 447 5.77 27.57 -40.61
CA SER A 447 4.55 26.89 -41.07
C SER A 447 4.46 25.49 -40.48
N ASN A 448 5.53 24.70 -40.60
CA ASN A 448 5.54 23.36 -40.03
C ASN A 448 5.38 23.37 -38.50
N TRP A 449 6.17 24.16 -37.76
CA TRP A 449 6.16 24.17 -36.30
C TRP A 449 4.82 24.65 -35.74
N LEU A 450 4.24 25.70 -36.32
CA LEU A 450 2.93 26.22 -35.89
C LEU A 450 1.78 25.28 -36.29
N ASN A 451 1.87 24.57 -37.42
CA ASN A 451 0.88 23.56 -37.78
C ASN A 451 0.91 22.38 -36.80
N GLN A 452 2.10 21.91 -36.39
CA GLN A 452 2.21 20.85 -35.38
C GLN A 452 1.63 21.28 -34.02
N LEU A 453 1.85 22.54 -33.62
CA LEU A 453 1.18 23.09 -32.45
C LEU A 453 -0.33 23.14 -32.64
N ALA A 454 -0.83 23.64 -33.78
CA ALA A 454 -2.26 23.72 -34.07
C ALA A 454 -2.93 22.34 -33.96
N VAL A 455 -2.30 21.27 -34.48
CA VAL A 455 -2.78 19.89 -34.32
C VAL A 455 -2.91 19.52 -32.84
N LYS A 456 -1.89 19.78 -32.01
CA LYS A 456 -1.92 19.48 -30.57
C LYS A 456 -2.98 20.27 -29.81
N PHE A 457 -3.24 21.51 -30.22
CA PHE A 457 -4.30 22.35 -29.65
C PHE A 457 -5.70 22.06 -30.22
N GLY A 458 -5.83 21.22 -31.25
CA GLY A 458 -7.10 20.98 -31.95
C GLY A 458 -7.61 22.23 -32.69
N LYS A 459 -6.71 23.03 -33.26
CA LYS A 459 -7.00 24.30 -33.95
C LYS A 459 -6.73 24.19 -35.45
N THR A 460 -7.29 25.13 -36.22
CA THR A 460 -6.98 25.27 -37.64
C THR A 460 -5.55 25.76 -37.85
N PHE A 461 -4.97 25.42 -39.00
CA PHE A 461 -3.62 25.85 -39.35
C PHE A 461 -3.58 27.37 -39.57
N PRO A 462 -2.61 28.07 -38.97
CA PRO A 462 -2.51 29.52 -39.11
C PRO A 462 -1.94 29.90 -40.48
N ASN A 463 -2.26 31.11 -40.92
CA ASN A 463 -1.64 31.68 -42.11
C ASN A 463 -0.23 32.21 -41.79
N VAL A 464 0.80 31.47 -42.17
CA VAL A 464 2.20 31.81 -41.89
C VAL A 464 2.82 32.59 -43.05
N ASN A 465 3.40 33.75 -42.73
CA ASN A 465 4.08 34.66 -43.63
C ASN A 465 5.50 35.00 -43.11
N LYS A 466 6.23 35.87 -43.82
CA LYS A 466 7.61 36.27 -43.47
C LYS A 466 7.72 36.99 -42.12
N ASP A 467 6.63 37.58 -41.64
CA ASP A 467 6.55 38.36 -40.41
C ASP A 467 6.07 37.51 -39.22
N SER A 468 5.60 36.28 -39.44
CA SER A 468 5.06 35.39 -38.40
C SER A 468 6.06 35.01 -37.30
N ALA A 469 7.36 35.19 -37.53
CA ALA A 469 8.39 35.00 -36.50
C ALA A 469 8.59 36.24 -35.62
N LYS A 470 8.02 37.39 -35.97
CA LYS A 470 8.06 38.62 -35.16
C LYS A 470 7.12 38.49 -33.96
N PRO A 471 7.49 39.04 -32.78
CA PRO A 471 6.71 38.91 -31.56
C PRO A 471 5.23 39.27 -31.72
N VAL A 472 4.92 40.33 -32.48
CA VAL A 472 3.54 40.83 -32.64
C VAL A 472 2.67 39.83 -33.39
N GLU A 473 3.10 39.38 -34.57
CA GLU A 473 2.36 38.41 -35.38
C GLU A 473 2.32 37.03 -34.69
N LEU A 474 3.42 36.62 -34.06
CA LEU A 474 3.50 35.37 -33.32
C LEU A 474 2.55 35.37 -32.11
N ALA A 475 2.46 36.48 -31.39
CA ALA A 475 1.58 36.61 -30.24
C ALA A 475 0.12 36.42 -30.63
N GLN A 476 -0.32 37.01 -31.74
CA GLN A 476 -1.68 36.81 -32.24
C GLN A 476 -1.97 35.32 -32.54
N ILE A 477 -1.04 34.65 -33.25
CA ILE A 477 -1.21 33.23 -33.60
C ILE A 477 -1.30 32.36 -32.34
N LEU A 478 -0.37 32.57 -31.39
CA LEU A 478 -0.32 31.78 -30.17
C LEU A 478 -1.47 32.08 -29.22
N ALA A 479 -1.91 33.33 -29.11
CA ALA A 479 -3.10 33.69 -28.35
C ALA A 479 -4.34 32.95 -28.89
N GLY A 480 -4.49 32.84 -30.22
CA GLY A 480 -5.55 32.06 -30.86
C GLY A 480 -5.49 30.54 -30.58
N PHE A 481 -4.31 30.01 -30.27
CA PHE A 481 -4.14 28.62 -29.86
C PHE A 481 -4.42 28.41 -28.38
N VAL A 482 -3.84 29.26 -27.52
CA VAL A 482 -3.79 29.07 -26.08
C VAL A 482 -5.08 29.50 -25.40
N TYR A 483 -5.72 30.56 -25.90
CA TYR A 483 -6.87 31.20 -25.28
C TYR A 483 -8.16 31.01 -26.11
N THR A 484 -9.30 31.28 -25.48
CA THR A 484 -10.58 31.37 -26.20
C THR A 484 -10.65 32.65 -27.03
N PRO A 485 -11.32 32.67 -28.18
CA PRO A 485 -11.43 33.87 -29.02
C PRO A 485 -11.96 35.07 -28.21
N GLY A 486 -11.30 36.23 -28.31
CA GLY A 486 -11.65 37.45 -27.58
C GLY A 486 -11.31 37.45 -26.09
N ALA A 487 -10.70 36.39 -25.55
CA ALA A 487 -10.28 36.36 -24.14
C ALA A 487 -9.25 37.43 -23.77
N PRO A 488 -8.22 37.73 -24.59
CA PRO A 488 -7.26 38.78 -24.26
C PRO A 488 -7.92 40.15 -24.05
N ASP A 489 -8.89 40.50 -24.90
CA ASP A 489 -9.60 41.79 -24.85
C ASP A 489 -10.66 41.87 -23.74
N THR A 490 -11.16 40.73 -23.26
CA THR A 490 -12.25 40.67 -22.26
C THR A 490 -11.76 40.38 -20.85
N LEU A 491 -10.61 39.70 -20.70
CA LEU A 491 -10.05 39.28 -19.41
C LEU A 491 -9.00 40.25 -18.86
N LEU A 492 -8.54 41.22 -19.64
CA LEU A 492 -7.61 42.25 -19.21
C LEU A 492 -8.27 43.62 -19.37
N SER A 493 -8.24 44.42 -18.31
CA SER A 493 -8.59 45.84 -18.42
C SER A 493 -7.46 46.62 -19.13
N ASP A 494 -7.75 47.82 -19.62
CA ASP A 494 -6.72 48.71 -20.18
C ASP A 494 -5.58 48.97 -19.18
N SER A 495 -5.88 48.98 -17.88
CA SER A 495 -4.88 49.13 -16.83
C SER A 495 -3.98 47.89 -16.71
N ASP A 496 -4.54 46.68 -16.81
CA ASP A 496 -3.78 45.43 -16.77
C ASP A 496 -2.88 45.29 -18.01
N VAL A 497 -3.40 45.67 -19.19
CA VAL A 497 -2.63 45.69 -20.43
C VAL A 497 -1.45 46.66 -20.31
N ASN A 498 -1.68 47.88 -19.82
CA ASN A 498 -0.61 48.85 -19.63
C ASN A 498 0.42 48.42 -18.57
N TYR A 499 -0.02 47.74 -17.50
CA TYR A 499 0.86 47.19 -16.49
C TYR A 499 1.79 46.11 -17.07
N HIS A 500 1.26 45.15 -17.84
CA HIS A 500 2.07 44.11 -18.44
C HIS A 500 2.94 44.59 -19.61
N LEU A 501 2.63 45.75 -20.18
CA LEU A 501 3.40 46.42 -21.22
C LEU A 501 4.29 47.56 -20.68
N SER A 502 4.64 47.54 -19.40
CA SER A 502 5.54 48.53 -18.79
C SER A 502 7.01 48.27 -19.12
N PHE A 503 7.36 48.29 -20.41
CA PHE A 503 8.73 48.07 -20.90
C PHE A 503 9.07 49.02 -22.06
N ASP A 504 10.36 49.21 -22.34
CA ASP A 504 10.87 50.41 -23.02
C ASP A 504 10.36 50.59 -24.46
N ASP A 505 10.18 49.48 -25.20
CA ASP A 505 9.73 49.50 -26.60
C ASP A 505 8.26 49.11 -26.78
N ALA A 506 7.45 49.10 -25.71
CA ALA A 506 6.03 48.78 -25.77
C ALA A 506 5.22 49.74 -26.67
N ALA A 507 5.71 50.97 -26.85
CA ALA A 507 5.10 51.95 -27.75
C ALA A 507 5.05 51.48 -29.21
N GLU A 508 5.99 50.62 -29.63
CA GLU A 508 6.05 50.06 -30.99
C GLU A 508 4.97 49.00 -31.26
N ILE A 509 4.27 48.52 -30.22
CA ILE A 509 3.22 47.51 -30.35
C ILE A 509 1.91 48.17 -30.78
N PRO A 510 1.31 47.76 -31.92
CA PRO A 510 0.00 48.25 -32.36
C PRO A 510 -1.07 48.02 -31.29
N LYS A 511 -1.96 49.01 -31.10
CA LYS A 511 -2.94 49.00 -29.99
C LYS A 511 -3.82 47.76 -29.99
N ASP A 512 -4.23 47.29 -31.15
CA ASP A 512 -5.05 46.10 -31.38
C ASP A 512 -4.32 44.78 -31.09
N ARG A 513 -3.00 44.81 -30.84
CA ARG A 513 -2.16 43.63 -30.54
C ARG A 513 -1.66 43.60 -29.10
N ARG A 514 -1.95 44.64 -28.33
CA ARG A 514 -1.42 44.82 -26.97
C ARG A 514 -1.96 43.80 -25.99
N ALA A 515 -3.24 43.46 -26.08
CA ALA A 515 -3.89 42.51 -25.19
C ALA A 515 -3.30 41.09 -25.33
N ASP A 516 -3.08 40.62 -26.56
CA ASP A 516 -2.48 39.31 -26.85
C ASP A 516 -1.09 39.17 -26.19
N ILE A 517 -0.23 40.18 -26.37
CA ILE A 517 1.13 40.20 -25.83
C ILE A 517 1.10 40.29 -24.30
N ALA A 518 0.26 41.17 -23.75
CA ALA A 518 0.12 41.32 -22.30
C ALA A 518 -0.27 40.00 -21.63
N MET A 519 -1.22 39.28 -22.21
CA MET A 519 -1.68 37.99 -21.69
C MET A 519 -0.60 36.91 -21.79
N LEU A 520 0.14 36.84 -22.90
CA LEU A 520 1.27 35.91 -23.06
C LEU A 520 2.45 36.21 -22.14
N LEU A 521 2.70 37.48 -21.81
CA LEU A 521 3.70 37.89 -20.81
C LEU A 521 3.25 37.51 -19.39
N ARG A 522 2.00 37.83 -19.03
CA ARG A 522 1.41 37.48 -17.73
C ARG A 522 1.48 35.97 -17.46
N ASP A 523 1.09 35.18 -18.45
CA ASP A 523 1.07 33.73 -18.35
C ASP A 523 2.46 33.11 -18.59
N GLY A 524 3.49 33.94 -18.78
CA GLY A 524 4.90 33.56 -18.85
C GLY A 524 5.27 32.76 -20.09
N TYR A 525 4.53 32.87 -21.19
CA TYR A 525 4.94 32.33 -22.48
C TYR A 525 5.96 33.23 -23.17
N PHE A 526 5.78 34.54 -23.08
CA PHE A 526 6.76 35.51 -23.56
C PHE A 526 7.65 35.98 -22.41
N THR A 527 8.90 36.32 -22.75
CA THR A 527 9.88 36.87 -21.81
C THR A 527 10.57 38.07 -22.45
N LEU A 528 10.78 39.11 -21.64
CA LEU A 528 11.54 40.28 -22.04
C LEU A 528 13.03 39.96 -22.11
N HIS A 529 13.74 40.73 -22.92
CA HIS A 529 15.19 40.74 -22.93
C HIS A 529 15.72 41.37 -21.63
N ALA A 530 16.99 41.11 -21.31
CA ALA A 530 17.63 41.65 -20.10
C ALA A 530 17.72 43.19 -20.09
N ASP A 531 17.61 43.81 -21.27
CA ASP A 531 17.53 45.27 -21.47
C ASP A 531 16.09 45.81 -21.33
N LEU A 532 15.16 45.04 -20.77
CA LEU A 532 13.74 45.41 -20.60
C LEU A 532 13.03 45.79 -21.91
N THR A 533 13.35 45.10 -23.00
CA THR A 533 12.66 45.25 -24.30
C THR A 533 12.03 43.93 -24.78
N LEU A 534 11.02 44.02 -25.64
CA LEU A 534 10.43 42.86 -26.35
C LEU A 534 10.99 42.70 -27.77
N LYS A 535 11.44 43.80 -28.39
CA LYS A 535 11.87 43.95 -29.78
C LYS A 535 10.76 43.53 -30.76
N PRO A 536 9.57 44.19 -30.73
CA PRO A 536 8.35 43.70 -31.38
C PRO A 536 8.48 43.52 -32.90
N ASN A 537 9.39 44.25 -33.53
CA ASN A 537 9.65 44.22 -34.96
C ASN A 537 10.81 43.29 -35.38
N ARG A 538 11.54 42.70 -34.42
CA ARG A 538 12.66 41.80 -34.67
C ARG A 538 12.20 40.34 -34.55
N PRO A 539 12.37 39.51 -35.59
CA PRO A 539 11.99 38.10 -35.52
C PRO A 539 12.74 37.37 -34.40
N PHE A 540 12.05 36.42 -33.76
CA PHE A 540 12.67 35.49 -32.82
C PHE A 540 13.68 34.60 -33.55
N SER A 541 14.79 34.30 -32.88
CA SER A 541 15.71 33.27 -33.34
C SER A 541 15.09 31.88 -33.20
N ARG A 542 15.61 30.90 -33.95
CA ARG A 542 15.22 29.49 -33.81
C ARG A 542 15.35 29.01 -32.38
N ALA A 543 16.42 29.39 -31.68
CA ALA A 543 16.61 29.04 -30.28
C ALA A 543 15.49 29.58 -29.38
N LYS A 544 15.07 30.83 -29.58
CA LYS A 544 13.97 31.44 -28.80
C LYS A 544 12.64 30.76 -29.12
N MET A 545 12.37 30.46 -30.39
CA MET A 545 11.19 29.69 -30.81
C MET A 545 11.15 28.28 -30.22
N LEU A 546 12.25 27.54 -30.23
CA LEU A 546 12.31 26.19 -29.68
C LEU A 546 12.11 26.18 -28.16
N ARG A 547 12.67 27.15 -27.44
CA ARG A 547 12.42 27.32 -26.00
C ARG A 547 10.95 27.61 -25.71
N LEU A 548 10.32 28.45 -26.52
CA LEU A 548 8.89 28.74 -26.43
C LEU A 548 8.03 27.49 -26.67
N ILE A 549 8.31 26.72 -27.72
CA ILE A 549 7.63 25.45 -28.00
C ILE A 549 7.80 24.47 -26.83
N ARG A 550 9.03 24.33 -26.31
CA ARG A 550 9.32 23.50 -25.12
C ARG A 550 8.47 23.93 -23.92
N GLN A 551 8.38 25.23 -23.68
CA GLN A 551 7.61 25.77 -22.57
C GLN A 551 6.11 25.51 -22.72
N ILE A 552 5.57 25.63 -23.94
CA ILE A 552 4.19 25.25 -24.25
C ILE A 552 3.96 23.77 -23.95
N TYR A 553 4.82 22.89 -24.43
CA TYR A 553 4.74 21.45 -24.19
C TYR A 553 4.77 21.12 -22.69
N ALA A 554 5.66 21.76 -21.93
CA ALA A 554 5.76 21.57 -20.49
C ALA A 554 4.49 22.03 -19.77
N LYS A 555 3.98 23.23 -20.06
CA LYS A 555 2.76 23.77 -19.44
C LYS A 555 1.50 22.96 -19.77
N LYS A 556 1.46 22.28 -20.92
CA LYS A 556 0.33 21.46 -21.35
C LYS A 556 0.49 19.97 -21.01
N GLY A 557 1.60 19.55 -20.40
CA GLY A 557 1.86 18.14 -20.09
C GLY A 557 2.05 17.27 -21.34
N TRP A 558 2.48 17.87 -22.46
CA TRP A 558 2.72 17.18 -23.73
C TRP A 558 4.18 16.79 -23.94
N ALA A 559 5.06 17.11 -22.99
CA ALA A 559 6.47 16.78 -23.09
C ALA A 559 6.62 15.26 -23.29
N PRO A 560 7.33 14.82 -24.35
CA PRO A 560 7.63 13.40 -24.50
C PRO A 560 8.41 12.94 -23.27
N THR A 561 7.92 11.90 -22.60
CA THR A 561 8.66 11.25 -21.51
C THR A 561 9.98 10.72 -22.07
N PRO A 562 11.12 10.97 -21.39
CA PRO A 562 12.41 10.48 -21.84
C PRO A 562 12.46 8.96 -21.98
#